data_AF-A0A5B0G7R6-F1
#
_entry.id   AF-A0A5B0G7R6-F1
#
_cell.length_a   1.000
_cell.length_b   1.000
_cell.length_c   1.000
_cell.angle_alpha   90.00
_cell.angle_beta   90.00
_cell.angle_gamma   90.00
#
_symmetry.space_group_name_H-M   'P 1'
#
loop_
_entity.id
_entity.type
_entity.pdbx_description
1 polymer ?
#
loop_
_entity_poly.entity_id
_entity_poly.type
_entity_poly.pdbx_seq_one_letter_code
_entity_poly.pdbx_strand_id
1 'polypeptide(L)'
;MEMSELEIRNRRTMASARFQKMRESRATLVERGRFFEQLLTDGVWPTQRALAAGIGESVIQVSRCLKASRVPQAIARVFGERQISIRTATALDEIAQQIGKPKLLENARRLGVRNDLTIRSILTALHTGSIGSSGEQRNEQVRLVANRNENYLRLYSPNIAKLRKQLHMLEMHIELAMQLLSLR
;
A
#
# COMPACT_ATOMS: atom_id res chain seq x y z
N MET A 1 5.07 -37.27 11.39
CA MET A 1 4.11 -37.66 12.45
C MET A 1 2.73 -37.33 11.93
N GLU A 2 1.91 -38.35 11.66
CA GLU A 2 0.49 -38.13 11.38
C GLU A 2 -0.17 -37.63 12.68
N MET A 3 -0.89 -36.50 12.61
CA MET A 3 -1.69 -36.02 13.73
C MET A 3 -2.93 -36.90 13.87
N SER A 4 -3.31 -37.25 15.09
CA SER A 4 -4.56 -37.97 15.35
C SER A 4 -5.77 -37.10 14.98
N GLU A 5 -6.90 -37.73 14.64
CA GLU A 5 -8.13 -37.01 14.28
C GLU A 5 -8.62 -36.08 15.40
N LEU A 6 -8.45 -36.48 16.66
CA LEU A 6 -8.82 -35.68 17.82
C LEU A 6 -7.95 -34.42 17.93
N GLU A 7 -6.64 -34.54 17.69
CA GLU A 7 -5.72 -33.40 17.67
C GLU A 7 -6.06 -32.42 16.55
N ILE A 8 -6.35 -32.93 15.34
CA ILE A 8 -6.75 -32.09 14.20
C ILE A 8 -8.04 -31.33 14.54
N ARG A 9 -9.03 -32.00 15.12
CA ARG A 9 -10.29 -31.36 15.53
C ARG A 9 -10.06 -30.26 16.57
N ASN A 10 -9.24 -30.52 17.58
CA ASN A 10 -8.91 -29.54 18.61
C ASN A 10 -8.17 -28.33 18.02
N ARG A 11 -7.18 -28.56 17.15
CA ARG A 11 -6.43 -27.47 16.48
C ARG A 11 -7.35 -26.63 15.59
N ARG A 12 -8.30 -27.24 14.87
CA ARG A 12 -9.31 -26.51 14.07
C ARG A 12 -10.18 -25.61 14.95
N THR A 13 -10.68 -26.11 16.08
CA THR A 13 -11.47 -25.31 17.02
C THR A 13 -10.68 -24.12 17.56
N MET A 14 -9.44 -24.35 17.99
CA MET A 14 -8.54 -23.29 18.47
C MET A 14 -8.22 -22.26 17.37
N ALA A 15 -8.00 -22.73 16.14
CA ALA A 15 -7.72 -21.86 15.00
C ALA A 15 -8.90 -20.94 14.67
N SER A 16 -10.13 -21.46 14.68
CA SER A 16 -11.34 -20.66 14.47
C SER A 16 -11.54 -19.63 15.58
N ALA A 17 -11.34 -20.00 16.84
CA ALA A 17 -11.42 -19.06 17.95
C ALA A 17 -10.35 -17.94 17.86
N ARG A 18 -9.11 -18.31 17.48
CA ARG A 18 -8.04 -17.34 17.26
C ARG A 18 -8.34 -16.41 16.09
N PHE A 19 -8.88 -16.93 14.99
CA PHE A 19 -9.28 -16.13 13.84
C PHE A 19 -10.36 -15.11 14.20
N GLN A 20 -11.35 -15.51 15.02
CA GLN A 20 -12.38 -14.61 15.49
C GLN A 20 -11.81 -13.44 16.30
N LYS A 21 -10.86 -13.72 17.21
CA LYS A 21 -10.14 -12.66 17.94
C LYS A 21 -9.34 -11.74 17.00
N MET A 22 -8.74 -12.29 15.94
CA MET A 22 -8.05 -11.49 14.92
C MET A 22 -9.01 -10.57 14.15
N ARG A 23 -10.24 -11.02 13.89
CA ARG A 23 -11.28 -10.18 13.28
C ARG A 23 -11.67 -9.02 14.19
N GLU A 24 -11.90 -9.30 15.47
CA GLU A 24 -12.29 -8.30 16.48
C GLU A 24 -11.20 -7.25 16.69
N SER A 25 -9.93 -7.67 16.72
CA SER A 25 -8.77 -6.77 16.81
C SER A 25 -8.37 -6.09 15.50
N ARG A 26 -9.17 -6.25 14.43
CA ARG A 26 -8.91 -5.67 13.09
C ARG A 26 -7.54 -6.02 12.51
N ALA A 27 -7.09 -7.26 12.73
CA ALA A 27 -5.82 -7.75 12.20
C ALA A 27 -5.69 -7.49 10.69
N THR A 28 -4.49 -7.07 10.30
CA THR A 28 -4.17 -6.74 8.92
C THR A 28 -4.27 -7.97 8.01
N LEU A 29 -4.39 -7.75 6.70
CA LEU A 29 -4.40 -8.84 5.71
C LEU A 29 -3.11 -9.66 5.76
N VAL A 30 -1.97 -9.03 6.08
CA VAL A 30 -0.67 -9.69 6.21
C VAL A 30 -0.67 -10.63 7.41
N GLU A 31 -1.16 -10.19 8.57
CA GLU A 31 -1.22 -11.01 9.79
C GLU A 31 -2.17 -12.20 9.61
N ARG A 32 -3.37 -11.96 9.09
CA ARG A 32 -4.32 -13.03 8.75
C ARG A 32 -3.72 -14.01 7.73
N GLY A 33 -3.01 -13.49 6.73
CA GLY A 33 -2.31 -14.29 5.74
C GLY A 33 -1.28 -15.23 6.34
N ARG A 34 -0.42 -14.73 7.22
CA ARG A 34 0.59 -15.55 7.91
C ARG A 34 -0.04 -16.60 8.80
N PHE A 35 -1.13 -16.25 9.47
CA PHE A 35 -1.90 -17.20 10.25
C PHE A 35 -2.44 -18.34 9.37
N PHE A 36 -3.03 -18.02 8.21
CA PHE A 36 -3.51 -19.03 7.25
C PHE A 36 -2.38 -19.88 6.66
N GLU A 37 -1.25 -19.26 6.34
CA GLU A 37 -0.06 -19.95 5.83
C GLU A 37 0.47 -20.96 6.86
N GLN A 38 0.50 -20.59 8.14
CA GLN A 38 0.89 -21.50 9.21
C GLN A 38 -0.10 -22.65 9.38
N LEU A 39 -1.41 -22.40 9.31
CA LEU A 39 -2.41 -23.47 9.41
C LEU A 39 -2.33 -24.49 8.27
N LEU A 40 -1.97 -24.03 7.06
CA LEU A 40 -1.74 -24.91 5.91
C LEU A 40 -0.43 -25.69 6.04
N THR A 41 0.64 -25.02 6.49
CA THR A 41 1.96 -25.63 6.71
C THR A 41 1.90 -26.71 7.81
N ASP A 42 1.17 -26.42 8.88
CA ASP A 42 0.96 -27.34 10.01
C ASP A 42 -0.02 -28.48 9.67
N GLY A 43 -0.60 -28.50 8.46
CA GLY A 43 -1.54 -29.53 8.02
C GLY A 43 -2.89 -29.51 8.74
N VAL A 44 -3.26 -28.43 9.44
CA VAL A 44 -4.57 -28.31 10.14
C VAL A 44 -5.71 -28.40 9.13
N TRP A 45 -5.50 -27.80 7.96
CA TRP A 45 -6.31 -28.02 6.77
C TRP A 45 -5.42 -28.39 5.59
N PRO A 46 -5.87 -29.33 4.72
CA PRO A 46 -5.06 -29.81 3.62
C PRO A 46 -5.00 -28.82 2.44
N THR A 47 -5.99 -27.94 2.30
CA THR A 47 -6.09 -27.02 1.16
C THR A 47 -6.65 -25.67 1.59
N GLN A 48 -6.39 -24.63 0.78
CA GLN A 48 -6.98 -23.30 0.98
C GLN A 48 -8.52 -23.34 0.99
N ARG A 49 -9.13 -24.23 0.19
CA ARG A 49 -10.59 -24.39 0.13
C ARG A 49 -11.12 -25.01 1.42
N ALA A 50 -10.46 -26.06 1.93
CA ALA A 50 -10.83 -26.68 3.20
C ALA A 50 -10.65 -25.71 4.38
N LEU A 51 -9.55 -24.95 4.39
CA LEU A 51 -9.32 -23.88 5.36
C LEU A 51 -10.46 -22.86 5.32
N ALA A 52 -10.74 -22.26 4.15
CA ALA A 52 -11.77 -21.26 3.96
C ALA A 52 -13.13 -21.71 4.52
N ALA A 53 -13.55 -22.94 4.17
CA ALA A 53 -14.78 -23.52 4.70
C ALA A 53 -14.72 -23.70 6.24
N GLY A 54 -13.62 -24.19 6.78
CA GLY A 54 -13.45 -24.44 8.21
C GLY A 54 -13.41 -23.20 9.09
N ILE A 55 -12.90 -22.07 8.58
CA ILE A 55 -12.83 -20.79 9.32
C ILE A 55 -14.00 -19.84 8.99
N GLY A 56 -14.89 -20.21 8.07
CA GLY A 56 -16.03 -19.38 7.66
C GLY A 56 -15.64 -18.17 6.82
N GLU A 57 -14.63 -18.30 5.96
CA GLU A 57 -14.19 -17.24 5.03
C GLU A 57 -14.37 -17.66 3.58
N SER A 58 -14.42 -16.67 2.68
CA SER A 58 -14.40 -16.97 1.25
C SER A 58 -13.00 -17.41 0.79
N VAL A 59 -12.94 -18.37 -0.14
CA VAL A 59 -11.67 -18.84 -0.74
C VAL A 59 -10.89 -17.66 -1.35
N ILE A 60 -11.59 -16.68 -1.92
CA ILE A 60 -11.00 -15.47 -2.47
C ILE A 60 -10.30 -14.64 -1.37
N GLN A 61 -10.93 -14.45 -0.21
CA GLN A 61 -10.31 -13.71 0.91
C GLN A 61 -9.11 -14.45 1.51
N VAL A 62 -9.20 -15.77 1.66
CA VAL A 62 -8.05 -16.58 2.10
C VAL A 62 -6.88 -16.44 1.13
N SER A 63 -7.14 -16.56 -0.17
CA SER A 63 -6.12 -16.37 -1.22
C SER A 63 -5.50 -14.96 -1.18
N ARG A 64 -6.32 -13.92 -0.98
CA ARG A 64 -5.84 -12.53 -0.84
C ARG A 64 -4.93 -12.35 0.36
N CYS A 65 -5.31 -12.90 1.51
CA CYS A 65 -4.50 -12.84 2.72
C CYS A 65 -3.17 -13.59 2.52
N LEU A 66 -3.20 -14.80 1.94
CA LEU A 66 -1.98 -15.56 1.62
C LEU A 66 -1.06 -14.84 0.63
N LYS A 67 -1.60 -14.11 -0.34
CA LYS A 67 -0.77 -13.25 -1.20
C LYS A 67 -0.14 -12.10 -0.40
N ALA A 68 -0.90 -11.49 0.50
CA ALA A 68 -0.41 -10.41 1.36
C ALA A 68 0.65 -10.89 2.38
N SER A 69 0.61 -12.14 2.84
CA SER A 69 1.60 -12.69 3.80
C SER A 69 3.03 -12.67 3.25
N ARG A 70 3.16 -12.74 1.93
CA ARG A 70 4.44 -12.68 1.19
C ARG A 70 5.16 -11.35 1.34
N VAL A 71 4.44 -10.29 1.73
CA VAL A 71 5.05 -8.99 2.02
C VAL A 71 5.93 -9.14 3.27
N PRO A 72 7.25 -8.89 3.16
CA PRO A 72 8.15 -8.93 4.30
C PRO A 72 7.69 -8.00 5.42
N GLN A 73 7.86 -8.44 6.68
CA GLN A 73 7.40 -7.67 7.85
C GLN A 73 8.01 -6.27 7.93
N ALA A 74 9.27 -6.11 7.52
CA ALA A 74 9.92 -4.80 7.46
C ALA A 74 9.14 -3.82 6.58
N ILE A 75 8.64 -4.28 5.43
CA ILE A 75 7.83 -3.47 4.51
C ILE A 75 6.44 -3.21 5.11
N ALA A 76 5.81 -4.25 5.67
CA ALA A 76 4.48 -4.09 6.26
C ALA A 76 4.46 -3.07 7.41
N ARG A 77 5.52 -3.05 8.23
CA ARG A 77 5.67 -2.07 9.32
C ARG A 77 5.68 -0.63 8.82
N VAL A 78 6.18 -0.35 7.62
CA VAL A 78 6.20 1.02 7.08
C VAL A 78 4.79 1.60 6.93
N PHE A 79 3.81 0.76 6.65
CA PHE A 79 2.41 1.18 6.51
C PHE A 79 1.69 1.39 7.85
N GLY A 80 2.30 1.01 8.98
CA GLY A 80 1.70 1.11 10.31
C GLY A 80 0.43 0.27 10.42
N GLU A 81 -0.63 0.87 10.98
CA GLU A 81 -1.94 0.22 11.13
C GLU A 81 -2.73 0.11 9.81
N ARG A 82 -2.21 0.69 8.72
CA ARG A 82 -2.94 0.74 7.45
C ARG A 82 -2.90 -0.59 6.75
N GLN A 83 -4.05 -0.97 6.21
CA GLN A 83 -4.16 -2.19 5.44
C GLN A 83 -3.45 -2.05 4.09
N ILE A 84 -2.54 -2.99 3.80
CA ILE A 84 -1.92 -3.13 2.49
C ILE A 84 -2.96 -3.70 1.54
N SER A 85 -3.48 -2.86 0.66
CA SER A 85 -4.39 -3.29 -0.40
C SER A 85 -3.68 -4.18 -1.41
N ILE A 86 -4.44 -4.94 -2.20
CA ILE A 86 -3.88 -5.74 -3.32
C ILE A 86 -3.09 -4.85 -4.27
N ARG A 87 -3.62 -3.66 -4.61
CA ARG A 87 -2.95 -2.69 -5.47
C ARG A 87 -1.62 -2.25 -4.89
N THR A 88 -1.56 -2.06 -3.57
CA THR A 88 -0.32 -1.73 -2.86
C THR A 88 0.66 -2.89 -2.90
N ALA A 89 0.20 -4.13 -2.71
CA ALA A 89 1.05 -5.32 -2.81
C ALA A 89 1.64 -5.49 -4.22
N THR A 90 0.83 -5.32 -5.27
CA THR A 90 1.30 -5.35 -6.66
C THR A 90 2.35 -4.26 -6.93
N ALA A 91 2.12 -3.04 -6.45
CA ALA A 91 3.11 -1.96 -6.58
C ALA A 91 4.42 -2.27 -5.83
N LEU A 92 4.36 -2.98 -4.69
CA LEU A 92 5.56 -3.42 -3.97
C LEU A 92 6.33 -4.48 -4.76
N ASP A 93 5.63 -5.39 -5.44
CA ASP A 93 6.25 -6.38 -6.33
C ASP A 93 6.95 -5.70 -7.52
N GLU A 94 6.31 -4.71 -8.14
CA GLU A 94 6.89 -3.89 -9.22
C GLU A 94 8.15 -3.15 -8.75
N ILE A 95 8.11 -2.52 -7.58
CA ILE A 95 9.28 -1.86 -6.99
C ILE A 95 10.39 -2.89 -6.73
N ALA A 96 10.05 -4.07 -6.19
CA ALA A 96 11.02 -5.13 -5.93
C ALA A 96 11.69 -5.64 -7.20
N GLN A 97 10.98 -5.66 -8.34
CA GLN A 97 11.55 -5.98 -9.66
C GLN A 97 12.50 -4.88 -10.16
N GLN A 98 12.22 -3.62 -9.87
CA GLN A 98 13.02 -2.48 -10.33
C GLN A 98 14.30 -2.26 -9.53
N ILE A 99 14.22 -2.23 -8.19
CA ILE A 99 15.37 -1.92 -7.32
C ILE A 99 15.97 -3.14 -6.63
N GLY A 100 15.35 -4.30 -6.79
CA GLY A 100 15.71 -5.54 -6.09
C GLY A 100 15.12 -5.63 -4.69
N LYS A 101 14.70 -6.86 -4.32
CA LYS A 101 14.17 -7.17 -2.98
C LYS A 101 15.10 -6.78 -1.82
N PRO A 102 16.44 -6.96 -1.89
CA PRO A 102 17.34 -6.54 -0.81
C PRO A 102 17.30 -5.03 -0.56
N LYS A 103 17.30 -4.22 -1.63
CA LYS A 103 17.29 -2.75 -1.50
C LYS A 103 15.96 -2.23 -0.98
N LEU A 104 14.85 -2.82 -1.43
CA LEU A 104 13.52 -2.51 -0.91
C LEU A 104 13.43 -2.78 0.61
N LEU A 105 14.00 -3.89 1.08
CA LEU A 105 14.06 -4.21 2.50
C LEU A 105 14.93 -3.23 3.29
N GLU A 106 16.09 -2.85 2.76
CA GLU A 106 16.96 -1.84 3.35
C GLU A 106 16.23 -0.50 3.49
N ASN A 107 15.57 -0.05 2.43
CA ASN A 107 14.76 1.17 2.44
C ASN A 107 13.63 1.08 3.48
N ALA A 108 12.93 -0.05 3.55
CA ALA A 108 11.86 -0.26 4.52
C ALA A 108 12.37 -0.19 5.98
N ARG A 109 13.51 -0.83 6.28
CA ARG A 109 14.12 -0.76 7.61
C ARG A 109 14.52 0.67 7.96
N ARG A 110 15.07 1.42 7.01
CA ARG A 110 15.50 2.81 7.19
C ARG A 110 14.32 3.75 7.43
N LEU A 111 13.18 3.50 6.79
CA LEU A 111 11.98 4.32 6.93
C LEU A 111 11.26 4.10 8.26
N GLY A 112 11.28 2.87 8.80
CA GLY A 112 10.53 2.54 10.00
C GLY A 112 9.02 2.69 9.79
N VAL A 113 8.27 2.81 10.88
CA VAL A 113 6.81 3.01 10.83
C VAL A 113 6.52 4.45 10.39
N ARG A 114 5.74 4.64 9.33
CA ARG A 114 5.32 5.95 8.86
C ARG A 114 3.81 6.05 8.93
N ASN A 115 3.26 6.75 9.92
CA ASN A 115 1.82 7.06 10.00
C ASN A 115 1.48 8.44 9.39
N ASP A 116 2.51 9.26 9.20
CA ASP A 116 2.49 10.62 8.66
C ASP A 116 2.35 10.67 7.12
N LEU A 117 2.89 9.68 6.42
CA LEU A 117 2.95 9.68 4.95
C LEU A 117 1.73 9.04 4.31
N THR A 118 1.26 9.53 3.15
CA THR A 118 0.25 8.80 2.35
C THR A 118 0.79 7.46 1.80
N ILE A 119 -0.09 6.52 1.41
CA ILE A 119 0.31 5.25 0.77
C ILE A 119 1.23 5.50 -0.45
N ARG A 120 0.90 6.51 -1.27
CA ARG A 120 1.70 6.87 -2.44
C ARG A 120 3.09 7.36 -2.02
N SER A 121 3.16 8.23 -1.01
CA SER A 121 4.43 8.74 -0.48
C SER A 121 5.28 7.63 0.13
N ILE A 122 4.67 6.65 0.80
CA ILE A 122 5.36 5.45 1.28
C ILE A 122 5.92 4.64 0.12
N LEU A 123 5.14 4.37 -0.92
CA LEU A 123 5.61 3.61 -2.09
C LEU A 123 6.78 4.33 -2.78
N THR A 124 6.70 5.65 -2.93
CA THR A 124 7.81 6.45 -3.45
C THR A 124 9.04 6.35 -2.56
N ALA A 125 8.90 6.53 -1.24
CA ALA A 125 10.02 6.43 -0.31
C ALA A 125 10.62 5.01 -0.23
N LEU A 126 9.80 3.97 -0.40
CA LEU A 126 10.28 2.59 -0.50
C LEU A 126 11.09 2.35 -1.76
N HIS A 127 10.69 2.97 -2.88
CA HIS A 127 11.41 2.91 -4.15
C HIS A 127 12.72 3.72 -4.10
N THR A 128 12.71 4.95 -3.61
CA THR A 128 13.86 5.86 -3.68
C THR A 128 14.85 5.73 -2.52
N GLY A 129 14.53 4.97 -1.46
CA GLY A 129 15.01 5.34 -0.13
C GLY A 129 14.39 6.70 0.21
N SER A 130 14.92 7.59 1.03
CA SER A 130 14.51 9.02 1.04
C SER A 130 13.00 9.36 1.07
N ILE A 131 12.57 9.94 2.18
CA ILE A 131 11.26 10.60 2.27
C ILE A 131 11.35 11.89 1.44
N GLY A 132 11.27 11.78 0.12
CA GLY A 132 11.06 12.95 -0.73
C GLY A 132 9.81 13.64 -0.21
N SER A 133 9.83 14.97 -0.17
CA SER A 133 8.82 15.88 0.39
C SER A 133 7.42 15.82 -0.26
N SER A 134 7.09 14.66 -0.82
CA SER A 134 5.92 14.29 -1.59
C SER A 134 4.65 14.19 -0.74
N GLY A 135 4.77 14.12 0.59
CA GLY A 135 3.64 13.95 1.52
C GLY A 135 3.09 15.26 2.07
N GLU A 136 3.95 16.11 2.66
CA GLU A 136 3.51 17.32 3.36
C GLU A 136 3.83 18.61 2.59
N GLN A 137 5.00 18.73 1.94
CA GLN A 137 5.31 19.94 1.14
C GLN A 137 4.51 20.03 -0.17
N ARG A 138 3.90 18.93 -0.62
CA ARG A 138 3.06 18.92 -1.82
C ARG A 138 1.64 19.47 -1.60
N ASN A 139 1.27 19.73 -0.36
CA ASN A 139 0.09 20.52 0.01
C ASN A 139 0.39 22.02 0.07
N GLU A 140 1.62 22.45 -0.23
CA GLU A 140 1.97 23.88 -0.36
C GLU A 140 2.40 24.25 -1.79
N GLN A 141 2.62 23.26 -2.66
CA GLN A 141 3.08 23.49 -4.03
C GLN A 141 1.93 23.67 -5.02
N VAL A 142 2.01 24.74 -5.79
CA VAL A 142 1.17 25.01 -6.97
C VAL A 142 1.48 23.97 -8.06
N ARG A 143 0.45 23.37 -8.68
CA ARG A 143 0.62 22.39 -9.77
C ARG A 143 -0.14 22.80 -11.02
N LEU A 144 0.51 22.74 -12.18
CA LEU A 144 -0.14 22.81 -13.49
C LEU A 144 -0.33 21.42 -14.07
N VAL A 145 -1.53 21.17 -14.61
CA VAL A 145 -1.87 19.93 -15.32
C VAL A 145 -2.53 20.31 -16.64
N ALA A 146 -1.95 19.89 -17.76
CA ALA A 146 -2.57 20.03 -19.06
C ALA A 146 -3.68 18.98 -19.24
N ASN A 147 -4.87 19.42 -19.64
CA ASN A 147 -5.87 18.50 -20.13
C ASN A 147 -5.51 18.10 -21.56
N ARG A 148 -5.49 16.78 -21.85
CA ARG A 148 -5.13 16.26 -23.17
C ARG A 148 -6.29 16.32 -24.16
N ASN A 149 -7.52 16.45 -23.66
CA ASN A 149 -8.74 16.39 -24.48
C ASN A 149 -9.39 17.77 -24.63
N GLU A 150 -8.92 18.77 -23.89
CA GLU A 150 -9.50 20.12 -23.86
C GLU A 150 -8.35 21.14 -23.81
N ASN A 151 -8.50 22.27 -24.50
CA ASN A 151 -7.44 23.29 -24.64
C ASN A 151 -7.33 24.20 -23.41
N TYR A 152 -7.14 23.61 -22.23
CA TYR A 152 -6.86 24.39 -21.03
C TYR A 152 -5.92 23.66 -20.07
N LEU A 153 -5.29 24.47 -19.21
CA LEU A 153 -4.44 24.02 -18.12
C LEU A 153 -5.20 24.15 -16.79
N ARG A 154 -5.18 23.11 -15.96
CA ARG A 154 -5.69 23.17 -14.58
C ARG A 154 -4.57 23.55 -13.63
N LEU A 155 -4.79 24.60 -12.86
CA LEU A 155 -3.90 25.05 -11.81
C LEU A 155 -4.47 24.66 -10.44
N TYR A 156 -3.74 23.81 -9.71
CA TYR A 156 -4.07 23.44 -8.35
C TYR A 156 -3.20 24.26 -7.41
N SER A 157 -3.82 25.05 -6.54
CA SER A 157 -3.12 25.79 -5.49
C SER A 157 -3.80 25.54 -4.15
N PRO A 158 -3.01 25.24 -3.10
CA PRO A 158 -3.53 25.09 -1.74
C PRO A 158 -3.97 26.42 -1.12
N ASN A 159 -3.50 27.55 -1.66
CA ASN A 159 -3.94 28.89 -1.25
C ASN A 159 -4.46 29.66 -2.47
N ILE A 160 -5.68 29.32 -2.90
CA ILE A 160 -6.35 29.96 -4.05
C ILE A 160 -6.59 31.46 -3.81
N ALA A 161 -6.79 31.88 -2.57
CA ALA A 161 -7.01 33.28 -2.21
C ALA A 161 -5.76 34.14 -2.45
N LYS A 162 -4.57 33.63 -2.10
CA LYS A 162 -3.30 34.29 -2.40
C LYS A 162 -3.01 34.31 -3.90
N LEU A 163 -3.27 33.19 -4.59
CA LEU A 163 -3.10 33.08 -6.03
C LEU A 163 -4.01 34.05 -6.80
N ARG A 164 -5.25 34.22 -6.34
CA ARG A 164 -6.21 35.16 -6.93
C ARG A 164 -5.70 36.60 -6.95
N LYS A 165 -4.96 37.01 -5.90
CA LYS A 165 -4.34 38.35 -5.83
C LYS A 165 -3.22 38.55 -6.87
N GLN A 166 -2.68 37.47 -7.43
CA GLN A 166 -1.57 37.46 -8.37
C GLN A 166 -1.96 36.90 -9.74
N LEU A 167 -3.26 36.76 -10.03
CA LEU A 167 -3.76 36.18 -11.28
C LEU A 167 -3.19 36.89 -12.52
N HIS A 168 -3.18 38.23 -12.50
CA HIS A 168 -2.65 39.01 -13.60
C HIS A 168 -1.15 38.76 -13.85
N MET A 169 -0.35 38.64 -12.78
CA MET A 169 1.07 38.29 -12.91
C MET A 169 1.26 36.90 -13.49
N LEU A 170 0.41 35.94 -13.10
CA LEU A 170 0.47 34.59 -13.63
C LEU A 170 0.13 34.56 -15.13
N GLU A 171 -0.89 35.30 -15.54
CA GLU A 171 -1.30 35.44 -16.94
C GLU A 171 -0.14 35.98 -17.79
N MET A 172 0.49 37.09 -17.37
CA MET A 172 1.65 37.64 -18.08
C MET A 172 2.81 36.64 -18.23
N HIS A 173 3.11 35.85 -17.20
CA HIS A 173 4.18 34.84 -17.29
C HIS A 173 3.82 33.69 -18.23
N ILE A 174 2.55 33.28 -18.25
CA ILE A 174 2.06 32.24 -19.17
C ILE A 174 2.12 32.75 -20.61
N GLU A 175 1.67 33.97 -20.87
CA GLU A 175 1.75 34.60 -22.19
C GLU A 175 3.19 34.72 -22.68
N LEU A 176 4.10 35.20 -21.82
CA LEU A 176 5.52 35.29 -22.16
C LEU A 176 6.11 33.91 -22.48
N ALA A 177 5.79 32.89 -21.67
CA ALA A 177 6.26 31.53 -21.93
C ALA A 177 5.72 30.98 -23.26
N MET A 178 4.46 31.25 -23.58
CA MET A 178 3.85 30.85 -24.85
C MET A 178 4.50 31.54 -26.05
N GLN A 179 4.79 32.85 -25.95
CA GLN A 179 5.49 33.61 -26.98
C GLN A 179 6.91 33.08 -27.23
N LEU A 180 7.64 32.74 -26.17
CA LEU A 180 8.98 32.15 -26.27
C LEU A 180 8.98 30.77 -26.91
N LEU A 181 7.89 30.00 -26.73
CA LEU A 181 7.71 28.69 -27.34
C LEU A 181 7.24 28.77 -28.79
N SER A 182 6.56 29.84 -29.21
CA SER A 182 6.12 30.06 -30.60
C SER A 182 7.16 30.75 -31.49
N LEU A 183 8.29 31.19 -30.92
CA LEU A 183 9.44 31.76 -31.64
C LEU A 183 10.48 30.70 -32.06
N ARG A 184 10.12 29.40 -32.02
CA ARG A 184 10.94 28.27 -32.49
C ARG A 184 10.33 27.59 -33.70
#